data_AF-B0JZ38-F1
#
_entry.id   AF-B0JZ38-F1
#
_cell.length_a   1.000
_cell.length_b   1.000
_cell.length_c   1.000
_cell.angle_alpha   90.00
_cell.angle_beta   90.00
_cell.angle_gamma   90.00
#
_symmetry.space_group_name_H-M   'P 1'
#
loop_
_entity.id
_entity.type
_entity.pdbx_description
1 polymer ?
#
loop_
_entity_poly.entity_id
_entity_poly.type
_entity_poly.pdbx_seq_one_letter_code
_entity_poly.pdbx_strand_id
1 'polypeptide(L)'
;MDKQDELLKEAETLARYMSGYQHELPPDISKTSQAPEEAREELLQQCEEIWKQMEECQSKLTMSGPETLPEMDVQLYLLMMQVKALTAEYEQWQKRTPEIISDNQDVLLAVGKEELDKVARELEMVLSSVQAKNKKLKKDLEKEQNWLDGQQKLVDALTSRQDELKNQLSTFSEKRVFQDIANKLFKVRAYKEELLSALGDFLEEHFPLPEEQENQSKKKKK
;
A
#
# COMPACT_ATOMS: atom_id res chain seq x y z
N MET A 1 26.01 -0.84 9.07
CA MET A 1 25.92 -0.26 7.73
C MET A 1 24.46 -0.37 7.36
N ASP A 2 23.75 0.76 7.38
CA ASP A 2 22.29 0.78 7.37
C ASP A 2 21.75 0.32 6.03
N LYS A 3 20.75 -0.56 6.04
CA LYS A 3 20.04 -1.03 4.83
C LYS A 3 19.49 0.12 3.98
N GLN A 4 19.25 1.26 4.62
CA GLN A 4 18.79 2.49 3.98
C GLN A 4 19.88 3.13 3.09
N ASP A 5 21.14 2.99 3.49
CA ASP A 5 22.32 3.50 2.79
C ASP A 5 22.66 2.63 1.56
N GLU A 6 22.38 1.33 1.65
CA GLU A 6 22.52 0.37 0.55
C GLU A 6 21.44 0.59 -0.53
N LEU A 7 20.18 0.79 -0.12
CA LEU A 7 19.08 1.14 -1.04
C LEU A 7 19.29 2.50 -1.73
N LEU A 8 19.88 3.47 -1.02
CA LEU A 8 20.20 4.77 -1.61
C LEU A 8 21.25 4.64 -2.71
N LYS A 9 22.30 3.84 -2.47
CA LYS A 9 23.34 3.53 -3.46
C LYS A 9 22.79 2.80 -4.68
N GLU A 10 21.92 1.81 -4.49
CA GLU A 10 21.27 1.12 -5.61
C GLU A 10 20.42 2.09 -6.44
N ALA A 11 19.62 2.94 -5.80
CA ALA A 11 18.82 3.95 -6.49
C ALA A 11 19.69 4.97 -7.27
N GLU A 12 20.83 5.38 -6.73
CA GLU A 12 21.78 6.26 -7.42
C GLU A 12 22.47 5.58 -8.61
N THR A 13 22.84 4.30 -8.48
CA THR A 13 23.42 3.54 -9.59
C THR A 13 22.41 3.36 -10.72
N LEU A 14 21.15 3.07 -10.40
CA LEU A 14 20.08 2.94 -11.39
C LEU A 14 19.81 4.28 -12.08
N ALA A 15 19.81 5.39 -11.33
CA ALA A 15 19.64 6.72 -11.89
C ALA A 15 20.79 7.12 -12.83
N ARG A 16 22.04 6.79 -12.48
CA ARG A 16 23.21 6.97 -13.35
C ARG A 16 23.13 6.12 -14.62
N TYR A 17 22.72 4.87 -14.49
CA TYR A 17 22.55 3.96 -15.62
C TYR A 17 21.47 4.48 -16.59
N MET A 18 20.32 4.92 -16.07
CA MET A 18 19.25 5.52 -16.88
C MET A 18 19.63 6.87 -17.51
N SER A 19 20.51 7.65 -16.87
CA SER A 19 21.02 8.92 -17.44
C SER A 19 21.96 8.69 -18.63
N GLY A 20 22.67 7.56 -18.69
CA GLY A 20 23.53 7.21 -19.82
C GLY A 20 22.76 7.02 -21.13
N TYR A 21 21.53 6.48 -21.05
CA TYR A 21 20.67 6.25 -22.22
C TYR A 21 20.05 7.52 -22.80
N GLN A 22 20.06 8.65 -22.09
CA GLN A 22 19.50 9.91 -22.61
C GLN A 22 20.36 10.57 -23.69
N HIS A 23 21.64 10.18 -23.83
CA HIS A 23 22.57 10.79 -24.79
C HIS A 23 22.80 9.97 -26.08
N GLU A 24 22.27 8.75 -26.16
CA GLU A 24 22.31 7.93 -27.38
C GLU A 24 20.88 7.77 -27.92
N LEU A 25 20.29 8.89 -28.35
CA LEU A 25 19.09 8.81 -29.19
C LEU A 25 19.51 8.23 -30.54
N PRO A 26 18.90 7.11 -31.00
CA PRO A 26 19.11 6.61 -32.35
C PRO A 26 18.83 7.73 -33.36
N PRO A 27 19.53 7.74 -34.51
CA PRO A 27 19.27 8.72 -35.56
C PRO A 27 17.78 8.70 -35.92
N ASP A 28 17.20 9.89 -36.04
CA ASP A 28 15.79 10.10 -36.36
C ASP A 28 15.42 9.40 -37.67
N ILE A 29 14.71 8.28 -37.57
CA ILE A 29 14.28 7.45 -38.70
C ILE A 29 13.08 8.09 -39.42
N SER A 30 12.54 9.19 -38.88
CA SER A 30 11.35 9.92 -39.38
C SER A 30 11.46 10.49 -40.80
N LYS A 31 12.61 10.34 -41.48
CA LYS A 31 12.65 10.51 -42.94
C LYS A 31 12.07 9.26 -43.61
N THR A 32 10.75 9.23 -43.64
CA THR A 32 9.92 8.29 -44.38
C THR A 32 10.27 8.33 -45.87
N SER A 33 11.28 7.56 -46.27
CA SER A 33 11.34 7.08 -47.64
C SER A 33 10.27 6.02 -47.72
N GLN A 34 9.11 6.36 -48.31
CA GLN A 34 8.13 5.35 -48.68
C GLN A 34 8.84 4.25 -49.48
N ALA A 35 8.46 3.00 -49.22
CA ALA A 35 8.93 1.90 -50.05
C ALA A 35 8.64 2.23 -51.52
N PRO A 36 9.52 1.85 -52.45
CA PRO A 36 9.30 2.03 -53.89
C PRO A 36 7.90 1.55 -54.27
N GLU A 37 7.23 2.28 -55.16
CA GLU A 37 5.85 1.99 -55.56
C GLU A 37 5.73 0.57 -56.15
N GLU A 38 6.79 0.11 -56.82
CA GLU A 38 6.93 -1.24 -57.35
C GLU A 38 6.95 -2.31 -56.26
N ALA A 39 7.68 -2.09 -55.16
CA ALA A 39 7.74 -3.04 -54.04
C ALA A 39 6.39 -3.17 -53.32
N ARG A 40 5.62 -2.06 -53.27
CA ARG A 40 4.27 -2.05 -52.73
C ARG A 40 3.29 -2.80 -53.64
N GLU A 41 3.38 -2.61 -54.94
CA GLU A 41 2.55 -3.33 -55.91
C GLU A 41 2.84 -4.83 -55.90
N GLU A 42 4.11 -5.23 -55.80
CA GLU A 42 4.49 -6.65 -55.65
C GLU A 42 3.90 -7.27 -54.39
N LEU A 43 3.96 -6.58 -53.24
CA LEU A 43 3.34 -7.05 -52.00
C LEU A 43 1.83 -7.23 -52.13
N LEU A 44 1.15 -6.29 -52.80
CA LEU A 44 -0.29 -6.40 -53.05
C LEU A 44 -0.62 -7.62 -53.90
N GLN A 45 0.17 -7.89 -54.94
CA GLN A 45 0.00 -9.09 -55.76
C GLN A 45 0.24 -10.38 -54.95
N GLN A 46 1.25 -10.42 -54.08
CA GLN A 46 1.49 -11.56 -53.18
C GLN A 46 0.31 -11.79 -52.24
N CYS A 47 -0.26 -10.72 -51.67
CA CYS A 47 -1.46 -10.79 -50.84
C CYS A 47 -2.69 -11.29 -51.63
N GLU A 48 -2.89 -10.81 -52.86
CA GLU A 48 -3.98 -11.25 -53.73
C GLU A 48 -3.86 -12.73 -54.10
N GLU A 49 -2.65 -13.22 -54.35
CA GLU A 49 -2.42 -14.64 -54.65
C GLU A 49 -2.72 -15.53 -53.43
N ILE A 50 -2.29 -15.14 -52.23
CA ILE A 50 -2.63 -15.85 -50.98
C ILE A 50 -4.16 -15.85 -50.78
N TRP A 51 -4.81 -14.71 -51.02
CA TRP A 51 -6.26 -14.59 -50.89
C TRP A 51 -7.00 -15.51 -51.87
N LYS A 52 -6.54 -15.57 -53.12
CA LYS A 52 -7.09 -16.45 -54.15
C LYS A 52 -6.94 -17.93 -53.79
N GLN A 53 -5.79 -18.33 -53.22
CA GLN A 53 -5.60 -19.70 -52.74
C GLN A 53 -6.58 -20.03 -51.60
N MET A 54 -6.82 -19.09 -50.69
CA MET A 54 -7.81 -19.24 -49.63
C MET A 54 -9.24 -19.38 -50.20
N GLU A 55 -9.62 -18.55 -51.18
CA GLU A 55 -10.93 -18.65 -51.84
C GLU A 55 -11.10 -19.98 -52.60
N GLU A 56 -10.04 -20.48 -53.22
CA GLU A 56 -10.07 -21.79 -53.88
C GLU A 56 -10.26 -22.93 -52.86
N CYS A 57 -9.55 -22.88 -51.74
CA CYS A 57 -9.75 -23.82 -50.63
C CYS A 57 -11.18 -23.77 -50.09
N GLN A 58 -11.72 -22.57 -49.88
CA GLN A 58 -13.09 -22.37 -49.41
C GLN A 58 -14.11 -22.88 -50.43
N SER A 59 -13.87 -22.67 -51.73
CA SER A 59 -14.72 -23.17 -52.81
C SER A 59 -14.70 -24.70 -52.85
N LYS A 60 -13.52 -25.33 -52.73
CA LYS A 60 -13.38 -26.80 -52.66
C LYS A 60 -14.11 -27.38 -51.46
N LEU A 61 -14.00 -26.78 -50.28
CA LEU A 61 -14.77 -27.15 -49.08
C LEU A 61 -16.28 -27.05 -49.32
N THR A 62 -16.73 -25.98 -49.96
CA THR A 62 -18.15 -25.74 -50.26
C THR A 62 -18.69 -26.75 -51.29
N MET A 63 -17.89 -27.08 -52.31
CA MET A 63 -18.22 -28.07 -53.34
C MET A 63 -18.14 -29.51 -52.83
N SER A 64 -17.49 -29.75 -51.69
CA SER A 64 -17.51 -31.03 -50.97
C SER A 64 -18.82 -31.24 -50.17
N GLY A 65 -19.80 -30.33 -50.32
CA GLY A 65 -21.16 -30.44 -49.81
C GLY A 65 -22.00 -31.51 -50.55
N PRO A 66 -23.13 -31.93 -49.96
CA PRO A 66 -23.55 -33.32 -49.83
C PRO A 66 -23.64 -34.07 -51.17
N GLU A 67 -22.61 -34.87 -51.46
CA GLU A 67 -22.66 -35.90 -52.49
C GLU A 67 -23.78 -36.91 -52.15
N THR A 68 -24.56 -37.30 -53.16
CA THR A 68 -25.75 -38.15 -53.03
C THR A 68 -25.51 -39.36 -52.12
N LEU A 69 -26.29 -39.43 -51.03
CA LEU A 69 -26.09 -40.33 -49.89
C LEU A 69 -26.19 -41.83 -50.27
N PRO A 70 -25.15 -42.62 -49.98
CA PRO A 70 -25.25 -44.07 -49.80
C PRO A 70 -25.81 -44.44 -48.41
N GLU A 71 -26.01 -45.73 -48.18
CA GLU A 71 -26.51 -46.37 -46.95
C GLU A 71 -25.85 -45.83 -45.65
N MET A 72 -26.64 -45.72 -44.57
CA MET A 72 -26.34 -44.93 -43.35
C MET A 72 -25.02 -45.29 -42.63
N ASP A 73 -24.61 -46.56 -42.68
CA ASP A 73 -23.35 -47.02 -42.06
C ASP A 73 -22.10 -46.59 -42.87
N VAL A 74 -22.23 -46.55 -44.19
CA VAL A 74 -21.16 -46.05 -45.09
C VAL A 74 -21.00 -44.54 -44.91
N GLN A 75 -22.10 -43.83 -44.68
CA GLN A 75 -22.12 -42.40 -44.40
C GLN A 75 -21.41 -42.06 -43.08
N LEU A 76 -21.71 -42.77 -41.99
CA LEU A 76 -21.08 -42.53 -40.69
C LEU A 76 -19.56 -42.76 -40.76
N TYR A 77 -19.13 -43.83 -41.44
CA TYR A 77 -17.72 -44.11 -41.64
C TYR A 77 -17.01 -43.00 -42.46
N LEU A 78 -17.64 -42.51 -43.52
CA LEU A 78 -17.11 -41.42 -44.36
C LEU A 78 -16.94 -40.11 -43.56
N LEU A 79 -17.97 -39.70 -42.82
CA LEU A 79 -17.91 -38.52 -41.95
C LEU A 79 -16.82 -38.65 -40.89
N MET A 80 -16.69 -39.82 -40.26
CA MET A 80 -15.67 -40.05 -39.25
C MET A 80 -14.25 -39.98 -39.84
N MET A 81 -14.06 -40.41 -41.10
CA MET A 81 -12.80 -40.23 -41.82
C MET A 81 -12.51 -38.77 -42.16
N GLN A 82 -13.51 -38.01 -42.63
CA GLN A 82 -13.38 -36.58 -42.92
C GLN A 82 -13.04 -35.77 -41.65
N VAL A 83 -13.73 -36.03 -40.55
CA VAL A 83 -13.44 -35.38 -39.25
C VAL A 83 -12.01 -35.68 -38.81
N LYS A 84 -11.54 -36.92 -38.95
CA LYS A 84 -10.14 -37.27 -38.62
C LYS A 84 -9.14 -36.56 -39.53
N ALA A 85 -9.41 -36.48 -40.83
CA ALA A 85 -8.55 -35.75 -41.77
C ALA A 85 -8.48 -34.26 -41.44
N LEU A 86 -9.63 -33.61 -41.23
CA LEU A 86 -9.71 -32.19 -40.84
C LEU A 86 -9.04 -31.93 -39.49
N THR A 87 -9.18 -32.84 -38.52
CA THR A 87 -8.50 -32.72 -37.22
C THR A 87 -6.98 -32.77 -37.38
N ALA A 88 -6.47 -33.69 -38.23
CA ALA A 88 -5.05 -33.79 -38.51
C ALA A 88 -4.51 -32.55 -39.24
N GLU A 89 -5.24 -32.02 -40.22
CA GLU A 89 -4.89 -30.77 -40.90
C GLU A 89 -4.87 -29.59 -39.93
N TYR A 90 -5.88 -29.46 -39.07
CA TYR A 90 -5.95 -28.42 -38.05
C TYR A 90 -4.73 -28.45 -37.10
N GLU A 91 -4.38 -29.63 -36.59
CA GLU A 91 -3.20 -29.80 -35.73
C GLU A 91 -1.89 -29.48 -36.46
N GLN A 92 -1.83 -29.75 -37.77
CA GLN A 92 -0.68 -29.40 -38.60
C GLN A 92 -0.57 -27.87 -38.76
N TRP A 93 -1.68 -27.18 -39.04
CA TRP A 93 -1.71 -25.72 -39.16
C TRP A 93 -1.36 -25.03 -37.85
N GLN A 94 -1.78 -25.57 -36.70
CA GLN A 94 -1.46 -25.00 -35.39
C GLN A 94 0.03 -25.08 -35.05
N LYS A 95 0.74 -26.10 -35.55
CA LYS A 95 2.18 -26.30 -35.31
C LYS A 95 3.06 -25.62 -36.36
N ARG A 96 2.50 -25.21 -37.49
CA ARG A 96 3.24 -24.55 -38.57
C ARG A 96 3.62 -23.13 -38.15
N THR A 97 4.86 -22.75 -38.39
CA THR A 97 5.31 -21.38 -38.23
C THR A 97 4.74 -20.53 -39.37
N PRO A 98 4.17 -19.35 -39.12
CA PRO A 98 3.68 -18.48 -40.18
C PRO A 98 4.81 -18.17 -41.16
N GLU A 99 4.53 -18.31 -42.45
CA GLU A 99 5.46 -17.94 -43.50
C GLU A 99 5.47 -16.42 -43.67
N ILE A 100 6.63 -15.88 -44.04
CA ILE A 100 6.76 -14.46 -44.34
C ILE A 100 6.08 -14.24 -45.69
N ILE A 101 5.20 -13.23 -45.75
CA ILE A 101 4.39 -12.94 -46.95
C ILE A 101 5.28 -12.48 -48.11
N SER A 102 6.37 -11.76 -47.81
CA SER A 102 7.25 -11.17 -48.82
C SER A 102 8.72 -11.31 -48.45
N ASP A 103 9.54 -11.73 -49.41
CA ASP A 103 11.01 -11.72 -49.33
C ASP A 103 11.62 -10.44 -49.93
N ASN A 104 10.78 -9.48 -50.38
CA ASN A 104 11.24 -8.22 -50.95
C ASN A 104 11.94 -7.37 -49.86
N GLN A 105 13.22 -7.04 -50.10
CA GLN A 105 14.04 -6.33 -49.13
C GLN A 105 13.49 -4.94 -48.78
N ASP A 106 12.90 -4.22 -49.73
CA ASP A 106 12.37 -2.88 -49.49
C ASP A 106 11.11 -2.92 -48.61
N VAL A 107 10.26 -3.94 -48.80
CA VAL A 107 9.09 -4.18 -47.94
C VAL A 107 9.53 -4.53 -46.52
N LEU A 108 10.48 -5.47 -46.39
CA LEU A 108 11.00 -5.89 -45.08
C LEU A 108 11.68 -4.74 -44.34
N LEU A 109 12.46 -3.91 -45.03
CA LEU A 109 13.09 -2.73 -44.45
C LEU A 109 12.07 -1.67 -44.02
N ALA A 110 11.02 -1.44 -44.81
CA ALA A 110 9.97 -0.48 -44.47
C ALA A 110 9.19 -0.91 -43.22
N VAL A 111 8.72 -2.16 -43.19
CA VAL A 111 8.02 -2.73 -42.02
C VAL A 111 8.93 -2.77 -40.79
N GLY A 112 10.20 -3.16 -40.96
CA GLY A 112 11.17 -3.19 -39.87
C GLY A 112 11.40 -1.81 -39.25
N LYS A 113 11.47 -0.75 -40.06
CA LYS A 113 11.56 0.64 -39.56
C LYS A 113 10.29 1.07 -38.85
N GLU A 114 9.12 0.78 -39.42
CA GLU A 114 7.83 1.14 -38.81
C GLU A 114 7.62 0.47 -37.45
N GLU A 115 7.90 -0.83 -37.35
CA GLU A 115 7.80 -1.56 -36.08
C GLU A 115 8.84 -1.07 -35.07
N LEU A 116 10.06 -0.72 -35.50
CA LEU A 116 11.05 -0.14 -34.61
C LEU A 116 10.62 1.24 -34.08
N ASP A 117 10.06 2.10 -34.93
CA ASP A 117 9.53 3.41 -34.53
C ASP A 117 8.33 3.30 -33.59
N LYS A 118 7.48 2.29 -33.79
CA LYS A 118 6.38 1.98 -32.88
C LYS A 118 6.90 1.54 -31.52
N VAL A 119 7.84 0.58 -31.48
CA VAL A 119 8.45 0.11 -30.22
C VAL A 119 9.17 1.26 -29.51
N ALA A 120 9.89 2.12 -30.24
CA ALA A 120 10.54 3.29 -29.67
C ALA A 120 9.54 4.22 -28.96
N ARG A 121 8.41 4.54 -29.60
CA ARG A 121 7.34 5.35 -29.00
C ARG A 121 6.73 4.69 -27.76
N GLU A 122 6.48 3.38 -27.82
CA GLU A 122 5.95 2.62 -26.68
C GLU A 122 6.93 2.63 -25.49
N LEU A 123 8.23 2.43 -25.74
CA LEU A 123 9.27 2.50 -24.73
C LEU A 123 9.39 3.89 -24.11
N GLU A 124 9.29 4.96 -24.91
CA GLU A 124 9.33 6.33 -24.41
C GLU A 124 8.12 6.67 -23.52
N MET A 125 6.93 6.18 -23.87
CA MET A 125 5.74 6.29 -23.01
C MET A 125 5.93 5.55 -21.68
N VAL A 126 6.45 4.32 -21.71
CA VAL A 126 6.72 3.53 -20.50
C VAL A 126 7.77 4.21 -19.63
N LEU A 127 8.86 4.68 -20.24
CA LEU A 127 9.93 5.39 -19.54
C LEU A 127 9.39 6.66 -18.86
N SER A 128 8.58 7.46 -19.55
CA SER A 128 7.93 8.64 -18.99
C SER A 128 7.02 8.30 -17.80
N SER A 129 6.24 7.22 -17.91
CA SER A 129 5.38 6.72 -16.84
C SER A 129 6.18 6.28 -15.61
N VAL A 130 7.26 5.52 -15.82
CA VAL A 130 8.15 5.07 -14.74
C VAL A 130 8.83 6.26 -14.06
N GLN A 131 9.35 7.23 -14.82
CA GLN A 131 9.96 8.43 -14.27
C GLN A 131 8.98 9.26 -13.44
N ALA A 132 7.75 9.44 -13.93
CA ALA A 132 6.70 10.15 -13.19
C ALA A 132 6.35 9.44 -11.87
N LYS A 133 6.19 8.11 -11.90
CA LYS A 133 5.97 7.30 -10.69
C LYS A 133 7.14 7.40 -9.71
N ASN A 134 8.37 7.34 -10.20
CA ASN A 134 9.57 7.43 -9.37
C ASN A 134 9.69 8.81 -8.70
N LYS A 135 9.41 9.90 -9.44
CA LYS A 135 9.34 11.26 -8.89
C LYS A 135 8.28 11.39 -7.80
N LYS A 136 7.12 10.74 -7.96
CA LYS A 136 6.07 10.71 -6.93
C LYS A 136 6.55 9.95 -5.69
N LEU A 137 7.10 8.74 -5.86
CA LEU A 137 7.59 7.93 -4.75
C LEU A 137 8.68 8.64 -3.93
N LYS A 138 9.61 9.36 -4.58
CA LYS A 138 10.61 10.16 -3.88
C LYS A 138 9.98 11.24 -2.99
N LYS A 139 8.96 11.94 -3.48
CA LYS A 139 8.23 12.96 -2.69
C LYS A 139 7.44 12.33 -1.54
N ASP A 140 6.82 11.18 -1.78
CA ASP A 140 6.06 10.49 -0.74
C ASP A 140 7.00 9.95 0.34
N LEU A 141 8.15 9.39 -0.05
CA LEU A 141 9.20 8.97 0.89
C LEU A 141 9.70 10.13 1.78
N GLU A 142 9.94 11.30 1.21
CA GLU A 142 10.37 12.49 1.97
C GLU A 142 9.30 12.90 3.01
N LYS A 143 8.02 12.85 2.63
CA LYS A 143 6.91 13.14 3.56
C LYS A 143 6.82 12.10 4.69
N GLU A 144 6.93 10.82 4.37
CA GLU A 144 6.91 9.75 5.37
C GLU A 144 8.09 9.87 6.35
N GLN A 145 9.28 10.23 5.85
CA GLN A 145 10.44 10.46 6.71
C GLN A 145 10.23 11.65 7.66
N ASN A 146 9.66 12.75 7.16
CA ASN A 146 9.32 13.91 7.99
C ASN A 146 8.23 13.58 9.03
N TRP A 147 7.25 12.77 8.64
CA TRP A 147 6.21 12.29 9.55
C TRP A 147 6.80 11.43 10.67
N LEU A 148 7.70 10.49 10.33
CA LEU A 148 8.38 9.64 11.30
C LEU A 148 9.22 10.45 12.30
N ASP A 149 9.98 11.45 11.82
CA ASP A 149 10.74 12.36 12.69
C ASP A 149 9.82 13.13 13.66
N GLY A 150 8.67 13.60 13.16
CA GLY A 150 7.65 14.24 13.99
C GLY A 150 7.08 13.31 15.07
N GLN A 151 6.81 12.05 14.73
CA GLN A 151 6.35 11.04 15.68
C GLN A 151 7.41 10.73 16.74
N GLN A 152 8.68 10.60 16.34
CA GLN A 152 9.78 10.36 17.29
C GLN A 152 9.91 11.51 18.29
N LYS A 153 9.89 12.76 17.82
CA LYS A 153 9.92 13.96 18.69
C LYS A 153 8.75 13.99 19.67
N LEU A 154 7.55 13.61 19.22
CA LEU A 154 6.38 13.54 20.09
C LEU A 154 6.55 12.47 21.18
N VAL A 155 7.02 11.27 20.82
CA VAL A 155 7.31 10.19 21.76
C VAL A 155 8.35 10.64 22.78
N ASP A 156 9.47 11.21 22.35
CA ASP A 156 10.54 11.68 23.24
C ASP A 156 10.04 12.76 24.22
N ALA A 157 9.20 13.69 23.73
CA ALA A 157 8.58 14.72 24.57
C ALA A 157 7.61 14.12 25.60
N LEU A 158 6.80 13.14 25.21
CA LEU A 158 5.88 12.44 26.11
C LEU A 158 6.62 11.61 27.15
N THR A 159 7.69 10.90 26.77
CA THR A 159 8.54 10.16 27.68
C THR A 159 9.21 11.09 28.69
N SER A 160 9.77 12.21 28.22
CA SER A 160 10.36 13.23 29.10
C SER A 160 9.34 13.80 30.09
N ARG A 161 8.11 14.09 29.63
CA ARG A 161 7.00 14.55 30.47
C ARG A 161 6.61 13.50 31.50
N GLN A 162 6.54 12.23 31.11
CA GLN A 162 6.23 11.11 31.98
C GLN A 162 7.28 10.96 33.08
N ASP A 163 8.56 11.02 32.73
CA ASP A 163 9.66 10.93 33.68
C ASP A 163 9.67 12.10 34.66
N GLU A 164 9.41 13.32 34.18
CA GLU A 164 9.25 14.51 35.04
C GLU A 164 8.10 14.32 36.04
N LEU A 165 6.93 13.87 35.59
CA LEU A 165 5.79 13.59 36.47
C LEU A 165 6.10 12.48 37.49
N LYS A 166 6.83 11.44 37.07
CA LYS A 166 7.26 10.35 37.97
C LYS A 166 8.24 10.84 39.03
N ASN A 167 9.16 11.73 38.67
CA ASN A 167 10.10 12.36 39.59
C ASN A 167 9.34 13.26 40.58
N GLN A 168 8.39 14.07 40.10
CA GLN A 168 7.54 14.88 40.98
C GLN A 168 6.75 14.02 41.96
N LEU A 169 6.13 12.93 41.51
CA LEU A 169 5.43 11.99 42.38
C LEU A 169 6.37 11.35 43.40
N SER A 170 7.59 11.01 43.00
CA SER A 170 8.60 10.45 43.90
C SER A 170 9.08 11.45 44.96
N THR A 171 9.13 12.75 44.63
CA THR A 171 9.42 13.83 45.58
C THR A 171 8.22 14.19 46.48
N PHE A 172 7.01 13.96 45.99
CA PHE A 172 5.76 14.14 46.74
C PHE A 172 5.61 13.00 47.75
N SER A 173 6.14 13.20 48.97
CA SER A 173 5.92 12.25 50.06
C SER A 173 4.49 12.38 50.57
N GLU A 174 3.58 11.56 50.04
CA GLU A 174 2.21 11.41 50.55
C GLU A 174 2.21 11.20 52.07
N LYS A 175 3.19 10.45 52.57
CA LYS A 175 3.41 10.21 53.99
C LYS A 175 3.70 11.48 54.78
N ARG A 176 4.46 12.44 54.22
CA ARG A 176 4.74 13.74 54.85
C ARG A 176 3.46 14.58 54.93
N VAL A 177 2.71 14.67 53.84
CA VAL A 177 1.44 15.42 53.80
C VAL A 177 0.44 14.82 54.79
N PHE A 178 0.34 13.49 54.85
CA PHE A 178 -0.53 12.79 55.80
C PHE A 178 -0.11 13.03 57.24
N GLN A 179 1.20 12.98 57.55
CA GLN A 179 1.71 13.30 58.89
C GLN A 179 1.42 14.76 59.28
N ASP A 180 1.58 15.71 58.37
CA ASP A 180 1.26 17.12 58.63
C ASP A 180 -0.22 17.34 58.93
N ILE A 181 -1.11 16.67 58.18
CA ILE A 181 -2.56 16.71 58.44
C ILE A 181 -2.89 16.05 59.78
N ALA A 182 -2.31 14.88 60.08
CA ALA A 182 -2.51 14.20 61.36
C ALA A 182 -2.06 15.06 62.54
N ASN A 183 -0.92 15.74 62.41
CA ASN A 183 -0.41 16.67 63.42
C ASN A 183 -1.33 17.88 63.62
N LYS A 184 -1.84 18.47 62.52
CA LYS A 184 -2.83 19.55 62.60
C LYS A 184 -4.13 19.10 63.28
N LEU A 185 -4.61 17.89 62.96
CA LEU A 185 -5.80 17.30 63.57
C LEU A 185 -5.59 17.09 65.08
N PHE A 186 -4.42 16.59 65.48
CA PHE A 186 -4.08 16.40 66.89
C PHE A 186 -4.09 17.73 67.65
N LYS A 187 -3.51 18.80 67.09
CA LYS A 187 -3.56 20.15 67.68
C LYS A 187 -4.98 20.67 67.85
N VAL A 188 -5.83 20.50 66.84
CA VAL A 188 -7.25 20.90 66.91
C VAL A 188 -7.98 20.12 68.01
N ARG A 189 -7.71 18.82 68.16
CA ARG A 189 -8.32 18.00 69.21
C ARG A 189 -7.85 18.44 70.61
N ALA A 190 -6.56 18.68 70.79
CA ALA A 190 -6.01 19.17 72.05
C ALA A 190 -6.63 20.53 72.44
N TYR A 191 -6.72 21.46 71.50
CA TYR A 191 -7.36 22.76 71.74
C TYR A 191 -8.84 22.64 72.09
N LYS A 192 -9.58 21.72 71.45
CA LYS A 192 -10.97 21.42 71.82
C LYS A 192 -11.07 20.91 73.26
N GLU A 193 -10.19 20.00 73.65
CA GLU A 193 -10.18 19.41 75.00
C GLU A 193 -9.86 20.47 76.06
N GLU A 194 -8.87 21.32 75.79
CA GLU A 194 -8.53 22.48 76.63
C GLU A 194 -9.70 23.46 76.76
N LEU A 195 -10.38 23.78 75.66
CA LEU A 195 -11.56 24.64 75.67
C LEU A 195 -12.73 24.03 76.47
N LEU A 196 -12.97 22.73 76.32
CA LEU A 196 -14.01 22.02 77.08
C LEU A 196 -13.67 21.95 78.57
N SER A 197 -12.40 21.73 78.90
CA SER A 197 -11.92 21.77 80.29
C SER A 197 -12.14 23.15 80.90
N ALA A 198 -11.69 24.21 80.21
CA ALA A 198 -11.86 25.59 80.67
C ALA A 198 -13.34 25.99 80.82
N LEU A 199 -14.20 25.50 79.92
CA LEU A 199 -15.66 25.70 80.05
C LEU A 199 -16.24 24.93 81.24
N GLY A 200 -15.76 23.71 81.49
CA GLY A 200 -16.14 22.91 82.66
C GLY A 200 -15.78 23.64 83.96
N ASP A 201 -14.54 24.07 84.09
CA ASP A 201 -14.04 24.83 85.24
C ASP A 201 -14.87 26.12 85.44
N PHE A 202 -15.14 26.85 84.36
CA PHE A 202 -15.97 28.07 84.40
C PHE A 202 -17.41 27.80 84.88
N LEU A 203 -18.03 26.71 84.40
CA LEU A 203 -19.39 26.34 84.79
C LEU A 203 -19.46 25.89 86.26
N GLU A 204 -18.45 25.19 86.75
CA GLU A 204 -18.38 24.77 88.16
C GLU A 204 -18.22 25.97 89.10
N GLU A 205 -17.41 26.97 88.72
CA GLU A 205 -17.18 28.18 89.52
C GLU A 205 -18.42 29.11 89.56
N HIS A 206 -19.15 29.25 88.45
CA HIS A 206 -20.24 30.23 88.33
C HIS A 206 -21.66 29.66 88.43
N PHE A 207 -21.84 28.36 88.22
CA PHE A 207 -23.13 27.66 88.28
C PHE A 207 -23.04 26.36 89.09
N PRO A 208 -22.66 26.43 90.38
CA PRO A 208 -22.56 25.24 91.22
C PRO A 208 -23.91 24.54 91.32
N LEU A 209 -23.88 23.21 91.24
CA LEU A 209 -25.07 22.39 91.37
C LEU A 209 -25.71 22.64 92.75
N PRO A 210 -27.05 22.78 92.85
CA PRO A 210 -27.71 22.86 94.14
C PRO A 210 -27.39 21.61 94.97
N GLU A 211 -26.87 21.80 96.19
CA GLU A 211 -26.67 20.70 97.14
C GLU A 211 -27.98 19.92 97.32
N GLU A 212 -27.96 18.61 97.06
CA GLU A 212 -29.01 17.71 97.51
C GLU A 212 -29.12 17.84 99.04
N GLN A 213 -30.19 18.50 99.51
CA GLN A 213 -30.55 18.53 100.92
C GLN A 213 -30.94 17.12 101.39
N GLU A 214 -29.97 16.30 101.78
CA GLU A 214 -30.22 15.24 102.74
C GLU A 214 -30.36 15.86 104.15
N ASN A 215 -31.61 15.91 104.61
CA ASN A 215 -32.00 16.32 105.96
C ASN A 215 -31.20 15.58 107.04
N GLN A 216 -30.29 16.29 107.73
CA GLN A 216 -29.81 15.91 109.06
C GLN A 216 -30.21 16.96 110.10
N SER A 217 -31.43 16.84 110.63
CA SER A 217 -31.83 17.53 111.86
C SER A 217 -31.14 16.87 113.07
N LYS A 218 -30.21 17.60 113.70
CA LYS A 218 -29.57 17.22 114.97
C LYS A 218 -30.41 17.67 116.18
N LYS A 219 -30.64 16.74 117.11
CA LYS A 219 -30.70 16.88 118.61
C LYS A 219 -31.89 17.69 119.21
N LYS A 220 -32.45 17.44 120.41
CA LYS A 220 -32.21 16.58 121.59
C LYS A 220 -33.46 16.66 122.51
N LYS A 221 -33.67 15.65 123.37
CA LYS A 221 -34.65 15.57 124.48
C LYS A 221 -34.86 16.88 125.28
N LYS A 222 -36.12 17.24 125.49
CA LYS A 222 -36.73 17.54 126.79
C LYS A 222 -38.22 17.21 126.75
#